data_AF-A0A928R3W0-F1
#
_entry.id   AF-A0A928R3W0-F1
#
_cell.length_a   1.000
_cell.length_b   1.000
_cell.length_c   1.000
_cell.angle_alpha   90.00
_cell.angle_beta   90.00
_cell.angle_gamma   90.00
#
_symmetry.space_group_name_H-M   'P 1'
#
loop_
_entity.id
_entity.type
_entity.pdbx_description
1 polymer ?
#
loop_
_entity_poly.entity_id
_entity_poly.type
_entity_poly.pdbx_seq_one_letter_code
_entity_poly.pdbx_strand_id
1 'polypeptide(L)'
;MKNTLLSIIISLMLLTGCSTGNVDIITHFNIGASGSYPTPEPGQIVQTGELQAAREHYRDKDVKYLVYLRVYDENGKPEESEEYKRLSSLGYSLCRAKMWTYSGTDGKKSYYDAVLILLSESELEAFPVSERYGYFFTFIYNGDHSPVDLKNIKKL
;
A
#
# COMPACT_ATOMS: atom_id res chain seq x y z
N MET A 1 -11.97 -47.11 -0.06
CA MET A 1 -10.63 -46.49 0.01
C MET A 1 -10.62 -45.26 -0.90
N LYS A 2 -10.35 -44.07 -0.32
CA LYS A 2 -9.86 -42.80 -0.90
C LYS A 2 -10.55 -42.30 -2.18
N ASN A 3 -11.48 -41.35 -2.06
CA ASN A 3 -11.30 -39.89 -2.08
C ASN A 3 -11.13 -39.29 -3.49
N THR A 4 -12.26 -38.81 -4.01
CA THR A 4 -12.53 -37.50 -4.60
C THR A 4 -11.33 -36.61 -4.95
N LEU A 5 -11.25 -36.16 -6.20
CA LEU A 5 -10.63 -34.88 -6.56
C LEU A 5 -11.60 -34.11 -7.47
N LEU A 6 -12.34 -33.22 -6.80
CA LEU A 6 -13.24 -32.24 -7.33
C LEU A 6 -12.37 -31.06 -7.80
N SER A 7 -12.07 -30.98 -9.09
CA SER A 7 -11.39 -29.81 -9.67
C SER A 7 -12.36 -28.65 -9.76
N ILE A 8 -12.51 -27.92 -8.66
CA ILE A 8 -13.13 -26.61 -8.64
C ILE A 8 -12.06 -25.58 -9.01
N ILE A 9 -11.97 -25.24 -10.29
CA ILE A 9 -11.31 -24.01 -10.71
C ILE A 9 -12.34 -22.89 -10.54
N ILE A 10 -12.37 -22.30 -9.34
CA ILE A 10 -13.04 -21.02 -9.10
C ILE A 10 -12.18 -19.95 -9.77
N SER A 11 -12.46 -19.70 -11.05
CA SER A 11 -12.14 -18.42 -11.69
C SER A 11 -13.14 -17.40 -11.19
N LEU A 12 -12.85 -16.76 -10.06
CA LEU A 12 -13.56 -15.55 -9.61
C LEU A 12 -12.59 -14.38 -9.63
N MET A 13 -12.34 -13.89 -10.84
CA MET A 13 -11.79 -12.56 -11.10
C MET A 13 -12.75 -11.50 -10.51
N LEU A 14 -12.37 -10.91 -9.38
CA LEU A 14 -12.95 -9.66 -8.90
C LEU A 14 -11.81 -8.74 -8.44
N LEU A 15 -11.07 -8.23 -9.42
CA LEU A 15 -10.18 -7.07 -9.31
C LEU A 15 -10.35 -6.20 -10.56
N THR A 16 -11.56 -5.72 -10.83
CA THR A 16 -11.82 -4.72 -11.90
C THR A 16 -11.50 -3.29 -11.47
N GLY A 17 -10.62 -3.10 -10.48
CA GLY A 17 -10.16 -1.78 -10.02
C GLY A 17 -8.64 -1.55 -10.17
N CYS A 18 -7.83 -2.60 -10.31
CA CYS A 18 -6.37 -2.49 -10.44
C CYS A 18 -5.89 -3.76 -11.17
N SER A 19 -6.16 -3.83 -12.49
CA SER A 19 -5.76 -4.96 -13.32
C SER A 19 -4.27 -4.86 -13.65
N THR A 20 -3.43 -5.58 -12.91
CA THR A 20 -2.03 -5.84 -13.26
C THR A 20 -1.96 -7.04 -14.18
N GLY A 21 -1.01 -7.07 -15.11
CA GLY A 21 -0.68 -8.28 -15.88
C GLY A 21 -0.15 -9.41 -14.98
N ASN A 22 0.60 -10.36 -15.56
CA ASN A 22 1.22 -11.52 -14.88
C ASN A 22 2.26 -11.17 -13.77
N VAL A 23 2.17 -9.99 -13.16
CA VAL A 23 3.09 -9.46 -12.15
C VAL A 23 2.54 -9.78 -10.77
N ASP A 24 3.37 -10.39 -9.92
CA ASP A 24 3.00 -10.70 -8.54
C ASP A 24 2.89 -9.40 -7.72
N ILE A 25 1.78 -9.26 -6.98
CA ILE A 25 1.56 -8.12 -6.08
C ILE A 25 1.90 -8.53 -4.64
N ILE A 26 2.90 -7.87 -4.07
CA ILE A 26 3.29 -8.01 -2.68
C ILE A 26 2.46 -7.06 -1.84
N THR A 27 1.61 -7.61 -0.98
CA THR A 27 0.65 -6.84 -0.16
C THR A 27 0.99 -6.83 1.33
N HIS A 28 1.94 -7.67 1.75
CA HIS A 28 2.35 -7.81 3.14
C HIS A 28 3.78 -8.35 3.25
N PHE A 29 4.51 -7.88 4.26
CA PHE A 29 5.81 -8.41 4.67
C PHE A 29 6.00 -8.15 6.17
N ASN A 30 6.49 -9.12 6.94
CA ASN A 30 6.61 -9.01 8.39
C ASN A 30 8.06 -9.23 8.82
N ILE A 31 8.59 -8.29 9.62
CA ILE A 31 9.96 -8.33 10.16
C ILE A 31 10.03 -8.54 11.68
N GLY A 32 8.89 -8.76 12.35
CA GLY A 32 8.81 -9.05 13.79
C GLY A 32 9.20 -7.90 14.73
N ALA A 33 9.44 -6.68 14.20
CA ALA A 33 9.89 -5.52 14.95
C ALA A 33 9.13 -4.27 14.52
N SER A 34 8.76 -3.40 15.47
CA SER A 34 8.15 -2.09 15.21
C SER A 34 9.21 -0.99 15.14
N GLY A 35 8.99 -0.02 14.25
CA GLY A 35 9.83 1.17 14.12
C GLY A 35 9.10 2.45 14.52
N SER A 36 9.86 3.48 14.91
CA SER A 36 9.37 4.86 14.99
C SER A 36 9.99 5.65 13.84
N TYR A 37 9.17 6.43 13.14
CA TYR A 37 9.59 7.14 11.94
C TYR A 37 9.21 8.62 12.05
N PRO A 38 10.07 9.54 11.58
CA PRO A 38 9.73 10.95 11.53
C PRO A 38 8.66 11.20 10.46
N THR A 39 7.89 12.29 10.64
CA THR A 39 7.09 12.86 9.56
C THR A 39 8.04 13.32 8.45
N PRO A 40 7.83 12.91 7.17
CA PRO A 40 8.69 13.33 6.07
C PRO A 40 8.57 14.83 5.80
N GLU A 41 9.70 15.50 5.57
CA GLU A 41 9.73 16.88 5.07
C GLU A 41 9.44 16.94 3.56
N PRO A 42 9.15 18.12 2.99
CA PRO A 42 9.00 18.26 1.55
C PRO A 42 10.20 17.74 0.76
N GLY A 43 9.92 16.98 -0.31
CA GLY A 43 10.94 16.32 -1.13
C GLY A 43 11.48 15.00 -0.55
N GLN A 44 11.07 14.60 0.66
CA GLN A 44 11.55 13.37 1.30
C GLN A 44 10.56 12.22 1.16
N ILE A 45 11.11 11.01 1.07
CA ILE A 45 10.37 9.74 1.19
C ILE A 45 10.88 9.02 2.42
N VAL A 46 9.97 8.66 3.33
CA VAL A 46 10.24 7.75 4.45
C VAL A 46 9.55 6.42 4.16
N GLN A 47 10.30 5.33 4.29
CA GLN A 47 9.81 3.96 4.08
C GLN A 47 9.91 3.16 5.37
N THR A 48 8.87 2.39 5.68
CA THR A 48 8.93 1.41 6.76
C THR A 48 9.98 0.32 6.52
N GLY A 49 10.52 -0.24 7.59
CA GLY A 49 11.49 -1.35 7.54
C GLY A 49 10.90 -2.58 6.87
N GLU A 50 9.61 -2.82 7.01
CA GLU A 50 8.88 -3.89 6.33
C GLU A 50 8.97 -3.74 4.82
N LEU A 51 8.73 -2.53 4.29
CA LEU A 51 8.85 -2.25 2.87
C LEU A 51 10.29 -2.42 2.38
N GLN A 52 11.26 -1.90 3.14
CA GLN A 52 12.68 -2.06 2.81
C GLN A 52 13.10 -3.54 2.77
N ALA A 53 12.67 -4.34 3.74
CA ALA A 53 12.98 -5.76 3.80
C ALA A 53 12.30 -6.57 2.68
N ALA A 54 11.07 -6.19 2.28
CA ALA A 54 10.43 -6.79 1.11
C ALA A 54 11.21 -6.49 -0.17
N ARG A 55 11.65 -5.25 -0.37
CA ARG A 55 12.48 -4.86 -1.52
C ARG A 55 13.76 -5.68 -1.61
N GLU A 56 14.44 -5.89 -0.48
CA GLU A 56 15.61 -6.78 -0.41
C GLU A 56 15.25 -8.23 -0.78
N HIS A 57 14.19 -8.78 -0.20
CA HIS A 57 13.78 -10.18 -0.40
C HIS A 57 13.32 -10.49 -1.83
N TYR A 58 12.72 -9.51 -2.49
CA TYR A 58 12.22 -9.62 -3.87
C TYR A 58 13.11 -8.90 -4.88
N ARG A 59 14.36 -8.57 -4.52
CA ARG A 59 15.33 -8.01 -5.44
C ARG A 59 15.43 -8.86 -6.71
N ASP A 60 15.51 -8.19 -7.85
CA ASP A 60 15.60 -8.76 -9.20
C ASP A 60 14.37 -9.58 -9.66
N LYS A 61 13.27 -9.59 -8.89
CA LYS A 61 12.01 -10.21 -9.30
C LYS A 61 11.07 -9.16 -9.90
N ASP A 62 10.30 -9.57 -10.91
CA ASP A 62 9.25 -8.74 -11.50
C ASP A 62 8.00 -8.76 -10.60
N VAL A 63 8.02 -7.92 -9.57
CA VAL A 63 6.92 -7.76 -8.60
C VAL A 63 6.54 -6.30 -8.45
N LYS A 64 5.32 -6.05 -7.97
CA LYS A 64 4.90 -4.73 -7.50
C LYS A 64 4.48 -4.77 -6.03
N TYR A 65 4.72 -3.69 -5.31
CA TYR A 65 4.37 -3.52 -3.91
C TYR A 65 3.10 -2.69 -3.80
N LEU A 66 2.11 -3.21 -3.07
CA LEU A 66 0.92 -2.44 -2.70
C LEU A 66 1.20 -1.69 -1.39
N VAL A 67 1.35 -0.39 -1.50
CA VAL A 67 1.84 0.49 -0.44
C VAL A 67 0.75 1.48 -0.04
N TYR A 68 0.51 1.68 1.25
CA TYR A 68 -0.22 2.84 1.73
C TYR A 68 0.68 4.06 1.60
N LEU A 69 0.20 5.01 0.81
CA LEU A 69 0.80 6.31 0.59
C LEU A 69 0.11 7.32 1.49
N ARG A 70 0.90 7.98 2.33
CA ARG A 70 0.50 9.20 3.02
C ARG A 70 1.35 10.36 2.55
N VAL A 71 0.69 11.45 2.20
CA VAL A 71 1.31 12.69 1.76
C VAL A 71 1.18 13.73 2.86
N TYR A 72 2.27 14.46 3.11
CA TYR A 72 2.36 15.52 4.11
C TYR A 72 2.70 16.85 3.43
N ASP A 73 2.03 17.92 3.83
CA ASP A 73 2.34 19.29 3.39
C ASP A 73 3.60 19.85 4.08
N GLU A 74 3.97 21.08 3.75
CA GLU A 74 5.09 21.81 4.36
C GLU A 74 4.96 21.99 5.89
N ASN A 75 3.76 21.88 6.44
CA ASN A 75 3.47 21.97 7.87
C ASN A 75 3.42 20.58 8.54
N GLY A 76 3.75 19.51 7.81
CA GLY A 76 3.67 18.13 8.30
C GLY A 76 2.24 17.65 8.54
N LYS A 77 1.23 18.27 7.92
CA LYS A 77 -0.16 17.84 7.98
C LYS A 77 -0.48 16.92 6.80
N PRO A 78 -1.29 15.87 6.99
CA PRO A 78 -1.77 15.06 5.88
C PRO A 78 -2.49 15.94 4.85
N GLU A 79 -2.01 15.93 3.60
CA GLU A 79 -2.60 16.66 2.47
C GLU A 79 -2.71 15.71 1.29
N GLU A 80 -3.94 15.46 0.86
CA GLU A 80 -4.23 14.28 0.02
C GLU A 80 -4.76 14.69 -1.36
N SER A 81 -5.25 15.91 -1.54
CA SER A 81 -6.17 16.17 -2.64
C SER A 81 -5.49 16.47 -3.98
N GLU A 82 -4.50 17.36 -3.99
CA GLU A 82 -3.84 17.79 -5.23
C GLU A 82 -2.67 16.88 -5.63
N GLU A 83 -1.95 16.34 -4.65
CA GLU A 83 -0.80 15.49 -4.92
C GLU A 83 -1.20 14.13 -5.50
N TYR A 84 -2.31 13.54 -5.02
CA TYR A 84 -2.84 12.32 -5.63
C TYR A 84 -3.31 12.54 -7.07
N LYS A 85 -3.88 13.71 -7.38
CA LYS A 85 -4.22 14.05 -8.78
C LYS A 85 -2.96 14.14 -9.64
N ARG A 86 -1.89 14.78 -9.14
CA ARG A 86 -0.61 14.86 -9.85
C ARG A 86 -0.04 13.47 -10.11
N LEU A 87 0.05 12.62 -9.09
CA LEU A 87 0.55 11.24 -9.23
C LEU A 87 -0.30 10.41 -10.20
N SER A 88 -1.64 10.50 -10.13
CA SER A 88 -2.52 9.86 -11.12
C SER A 88 -2.27 10.38 -12.54
N SER A 89 -2.04 11.69 -12.73
CA SER A 89 -1.75 12.28 -14.05
C SER A 89 -0.40 11.81 -14.63
N LEU A 90 0.53 11.41 -13.77
CA LEU A 90 1.81 10.80 -14.14
C LEU A 90 1.69 9.29 -14.43
N GLY A 91 0.48 8.73 -14.34
CA GLY A 91 0.20 7.32 -14.67
C GLY A 91 0.32 6.35 -13.49
N TYR A 92 0.58 6.84 -12.27
CA TYR A 92 0.63 5.99 -11.09
C TYR A 92 -0.74 5.38 -10.79
N SER A 93 -0.73 4.09 -10.41
CA SER A 93 -1.95 3.35 -10.07
C SER A 93 -2.32 3.59 -8.62
N LEU A 94 -3.11 4.63 -8.41
CA LEU A 94 -3.68 4.97 -7.11
C LEU A 94 -5.03 4.29 -6.90
N CYS A 95 -5.26 3.81 -5.67
CA CYS A 95 -6.51 3.20 -5.25
C CYS A 95 -6.91 3.67 -3.85
N ARG A 96 -8.19 3.59 -3.51
CA ARG A 96 -8.72 3.71 -2.15
C ARG A 96 -9.04 2.35 -1.59
N ALA A 97 -8.69 2.14 -0.34
CA ALA A 97 -9.10 0.99 0.45
C ALA A 97 -9.72 1.45 1.77
N LYS A 98 -10.74 0.73 2.22
CA LYS A 98 -11.29 0.95 3.56
C LYS A 98 -10.52 0.10 4.56
N MET A 99 -9.84 0.76 5.49
CA MET A 99 -9.06 0.13 6.55
C MET A 99 -9.74 0.35 7.89
N TRP A 100 -9.30 -0.40 8.90
CA TRP A 100 -9.73 -0.19 10.27
C TRP A 100 -8.58 -0.35 11.25
N THR A 101 -8.64 0.42 12.34
CA THR A 101 -7.75 0.32 13.50
C THR A 101 -8.57 0.30 14.79
N TYR A 102 -7.95 0.03 15.92
CA TYR A 102 -8.60 0.19 17.23
C TYR A 102 -8.47 1.65 17.67
N SER A 103 -9.59 2.31 17.97
CA SER A 103 -9.62 3.69 18.46
C SER A 103 -9.93 3.76 19.95
N GLY A 104 -9.32 4.73 20.64
CA GLY A 104 -9.68 5.10 22.01
C GLY A 104 -9.36 4.05 23.06
N THR A 105 -9.80 4.30 24.29
CA THR A 105 -9.65 3.39 25.43
C THR A 105 -10.68 2.27 25.45
N ASP A 106 -11.70 2.32 24.58
CA ASP A 106 -12.80 1.35 24.53
C ASP A 106 -12.56 0.20 23.53
N GLY A 107 -11.44 0.23 22.78
CA GLY A 107 -11.02 -0.86 21.91
C GLY A 107 -11.94 -1.10 20.71
N LYS A 108 -12.74 -0.10 20.30
CA LYS A 108 -13.63 -0.24 19.14
C LYS A 108 -12.88 -0.11 17.82
N LYS A 109 -13.38 -0.79 16.78
CA LYS A 109 -12.90 -0.61 15.41
C LYS A 109 -13.33 0.76 14.88
N SER A 110 -12.36 1.58 14.51
CA SER A 110 -12.55 2.80 13.74
C SER A 110 -12.09 2.58 12.31
N TYR A 111 -12.95 2.90 11.35
CA TYR A 111 -12.67 2.74 9.92
C TYR A 111 -12.20 4.06 9.32
N TYR A 112 -11.25 3.98 8.41
CA TYR A 112 -10.73 5.13 7.67
C TYR A 112 -10.44 4.74 6.23
N ASP A 113 -10.48 5.72 5.32
CA ASP A 113 -10.06 5.53 3.94
C ASP A 113 -8.55 5.72 3.84
N ALA A 114 -7.90 4.80 3.12
CA ALA A 114 -6.47 4.82 2.87
C ALA A 114 -6.21 4.88 1.36
N VAL A 115 -5.24 5.70 0.96
CA VAL A 115 -4.78 5.78 -0.42
C VAL A 115 -3.61 4.84 -0.64
N LEU A 116 -3.82 3.87 -1.52
CA LEU A 116 -2.84 2.88 -1.90
C LEU A 116 -2.22 3.25 -3.22
N ILE A 117 -0.93 2.95 -3.36
CA ILE A 117 -0.19 3.06 -4.60
C ILE A 117 0.47 1.72 -4.90
N LEU A 118 0.42 1.32 -6.16
CA LEU A 118 1.11 0.14 -6.64
C LEU A 118 2.41 0.55 -7.32
N LEU A 119 3.55 0.09 -6.80
CA LEU A 119 4.89 0.51 -7.25
C LEU A 119 5.77 -0.70 -7.58
N SER A 120 6.45 -0.68 -8.72
CA SER A 120 7.62 -1.54 -9.00
C SER A 120 8.85 -1.05 -8.26
N GLU A 121 9.93 -1.84 -8.28
CA GLU A 121 11.22 -1.40 -7.75
C GLU A 121 11.73 -0.12 -8.43
N SER A 122 11.65 -0.06 -9.76
CA SER A 122 12.03 1.14 -10.52
C SER A 122 11.18 2.38 -10.20
N GLU A 123 9.87 2.18 -9.96
CA GLU A 123 8.96 3.26 -9.56
C GLU A 123 9.25 3.74 -8.12
N LEU A 124 9.75 2.87 -7.24
CA LEU A 124 10.20 3.23 -5.89
C LEU A 124 11.52 4.01 -5.90
N GLU A 125 12.47 3.63 -6.76
CA GLU A 125 13.77 4.31 -6.89
C GLU A 125 13.66 5.68 -7.56
N ALA A 126 12.79 5.80 -8.56
CA ALA A 126 12.60 7.01 -9.35
C ALA A 126 11.29 7.74 -9.04
N PHE A 127 10.76 7.58 -7.82
CA PHE A 127 9.50 8.18 -7.43
C PHE A 127 9.56 9.72 -7.58
N PRO A 128 8.59 10.36 -8.27
CA PRO A 128 8.68 11.75 -8.70
C PRO A 128 8.34 12.68 -7.54
N VAL A 129 9.24 12.83 -6.57
CA VAL A 129 9.06 13.69 -5.40
C VAL A 129 8.73 15.13 -5.79
N SER A 130 7.87 15.76 -4.99
CA SER A 130 7.54 17.20 -5.08
C SER A 130 8.27 17.97 -3.98
N GLU A 131 8.78 19.15 -4.31
CA GLU A 131 9.35 20.08 -3.32
C GLU A 131 8.32 20.63 -2.32
N ARG A 132 7.03 20.34 -2.53
CA ARG A 132 5.93 20.79 -1.66
C ARG A 132 5.45 19.72 -0.68
N TYR A 133 5.83 18.47 -0.89
CA TYR A 133 5.22 17.33 -0.21
C TYR A 133 6.25 16.33 0.30
N GLY A 134 6.00 15.82 1.50
CA GLY A 134 6.69 14.67 2.08
C GLY A 134 5.86 13.39 1.89
N TYR A 135 6.52 12.25 1.72
CA TYR A 135 5.86 10.98 1.41
C TYR A 135 6.22 9.90 2.42
N PHE A 136 5.21 9.18 2.89
CA PHE A 136 5.39 8.04 3.79
C PHE A 136 4.82 6.77 3.16
N PHE A 137 5.68 5.76 3.01
CA PHE A 137 5.36 4.48 2.40
C PHE A 137 5.38 3.36 3.43
N THR A 138 4.25 2.67 3.58
CA THR A 138 4.11 1.50 4.45
C THR A 138 3.33 0.39 3.80
N PHE A 139 3.61 -0.86 4.16
CA PHE A 139 2.66 -1.94 3.90
C PHE A 139 1.37 -1.72 4.67
N ILE A 140 0.29 -2.24 4.10
CA ILE A 140 -1.05 -2.06 4.64
C ILE A 140 -1.46 -3.26 5.49
N TYR A 141 -1.99 -2.97 6.67
CA TYR A 141 -2.55 -3.99 7.55
C TYR A 141 -3.67 -3.38 8.38
N ASN A 142 -4.64 -4.21 8.76
CA ASN A 142 -5.70 -3.82 9.68
C ASN A 142 -5.16 -3.72 11.11
N GLY A 143 -5.96 -3.20 12.06
CA GLY A 143 -5.57 -3.07 13.46
C GLY A 143 -5.13 -4.37 14.16
N ASP A 144 -5.47 -5.54 13.61
CA ASP A 144 -5.02 -6.87 14.06
C ASP A 144 -3.84 -7.43 13.25
N HIS A 145 -3.18 -6.61 12.43
CA HIS A 145 -2.12 -6.97 11.50
C HIS A 145 -2.53 -7.91 10.35
N SER A 146 -3.83 -8.21 10.19
CA SER A 146 -4.31 -8.95 9.01
C SER A 146 -4.15 -8.11 7.73
N PRO A 147 -3.93 -8.76 6.57
CA PRO A 147 -3.91 -8.07 5.29
C PRO A 147 -5.23 -7.34 4.99
N VAL A 148 -5.16 -6.25 4.23
CA VAL A 148 -6.34 -5.54 3.73
C VAL A 148 -7.05 -6.39 2.68
N ASP A 149 -8.39 -6.44 2.74
CA ASP A 149 -9.19 -7.16 1.74
C ASP A 149 -9.14 -6.44 0.39
N LEU A 150 -8.42 -7.06 -0.55
CA LEU A 150 -8.21 -6.54 -1.90
C LEU A 150 -9.52 -6.39 -2.69
N LYS A 151 -10.58 -7.13 -2.35
CA LYS A 151 -11.88 -7.05 -3.03
C LYS A 151 -12.58 -5.69 -2.83
N ASN A 152 -12.18 -4.94 -1.81
CA ASN A 152 -12.77 -3.65 -1.47
C ASN A 152 -11.92 -2.46 -1.93
N ILE A 153 -10.88 -2.71 -2.72
CA ILE A 153 -10.03 -1.67 -3.30
C ILE A 153 -10.71 -1.07 -4.54
N LYS A 154 -10.79 0.26 -4.59
CA LYS A 154 -11.37 1.01 -5.72
C LYS A 154 -10.32 1.93 -6.32
N LYS A 155 -10.25 2.05 -7.65
CA LYS A 155 -9.35 3.00 -8.30
C LYS A 155 -9.69 4.45 -7.89
N LEU A 156 -8.66 5.28 -7.73
CA LEU A 156 -8.76 6.72 -7.52
C LEU A 156 -8.95 7.49 -8.83
#